data_AF-A0A966EZS3-F1
#
_entry.id   AF-A0A966EZS3-F1
#
_cell.length_a   1.000
_cell.length_b   1.000
_cell.length_c   1.000
_cell.angle_alpha   90.00
_cell.angle_beta   90.00
_cell.angle_gamma   90.00
#
_symmetry.space_group_name_H-M   'P 1'
#
loop_
_entity.id
_entity.type
_entity.pdbx_description
1 polymer ?
#
loop_
_entity_poly.entity_id
_entity_poly.type
_entity_poly.pdbx_seq_one_letter_code
_entity_poly.pdbx_strand_id
1 'polypeptide(L)'
;RQNNLDSLKKDLKAKLTECGVEDSFIGKVDAIFEEELDALVHAKLLNEGKRPDGRKNDELRPLYGEVGLFKRLHGSALFQRGNTQSLAVVTLAPPGAEQLVETIELFYKRRFMLHYNFPPYSTGEVGRLGGPGRREIGHGALAEKALRSMLPSQDEFPYTIRVVSEILSSNGSSSMATTCASSLALMDAGVPIKKPVAGIAMGLMSDKEKYKILTDIQGPEDHYGDMDCKVAGTTEGITAIQMDVKIQGIAADVLGEVFEQSKKARLEILSVMKTVIEKPRAETSVYAPSIISMQIDPEQIGEVIGPGGKVINGIISLTGALSIDVEQTGKVFVAGATKESAQAAAKQIESITRKFQLGEIVEGEIIKILDFGAIVDLGGGRDGMIHVSELKNGFVEKVEDVVRLGDVVRAKVAKVENGRIGLSLKAMGEK
;
A
#
# COMPACT_ATOMS: atom_id res chain seq x y z
N ARG A 1 -31.02 13.27 -18.22
CA ARG A 1 -31.52 11.96 -18.70
C ARG A 1 -32.43 11.30 -17.67
N GLN A 2 -31.93 10.94 -16.48
CA GLN A 2 -32.73 10.21 -15.49
C GLN A 2 -34.04 10.93 -15.13
N ASN A 3 -33.99 12.23 -14.85
CA ASN A 3 -35.20 13.03 -14.59
C ASN A 3 -36.25 12.96 -15.71
N ASN A 4 -35.83 12.86 -16.98
CA ASN A 4 -36.76 12.76 -18.10
C ASN A 4 -37.39 11.37 -18.18
N LEU A 5 -36.61 10.31 -17.88
CA LEU A 5 -37.14 8.95 -17.80
C LEU A 5 -38.12 8.81 -16.63
N ASP A 6 -37.80 9.40 -15.48
CA ASP A 6 -38.69 9.39 -14.32
C ASP A 6 -39.98 10.17 -14.57
N SER A 7 -39.89 11.30 -15.30
CA SER A 7 -41.08 12.03 -15.76
C SER A 7 -41.92 11.16 -16.68
N LEU A 8 -41.31 10.53 -17.69
CA LEU A 8 -42.02 9.69 -18.64
C LEU A 8 -42.72 8.50 -17.96
N LYS A 9 -42.07 7.89 -16.96
CA LYS A 9 -42.68 6.84 -16.12
C LYS A 9 -43.90 7.36 -15.35
N LYS A 10 -43.80 8.55 -14.75
CA LYS A 10 -44.91 9.17 -14.02
C LYS A 10 -46.08 9.52 -14.95
N ASP A 11 -45.78 10.08 -16.11
CA ASP A 11 -46.78 10.45 -17.12
C ASP A 11 -47.51 9.22 -17.66
N LEU A 12 -46.78 8.12 -17.92
CA LEU A 12 -47.35 6.84 -18.34
C LEU A 12 -48.29 6.27 -17.26
N LYS A 13 -47.87 6.26 -15.99
CA LYS A 13 -48.72 5.80 -14.88
C LYS A 13 -50.00 6.64 -14.77
N ALA A 14 -49.88 7.97 -14.80
CA ALA A 14 -51.02 8.87 -14.74
C ALA A 14 -51.99 8.64 -15.91
N LYS A 15 -51.48 8.45 -17.14
CA LYS A 15 -52.32 8.18 -18.31
C LYS A 15 -53.07 6.86 -18.20
N LEU A 16 -52.42 5.81 -17.70
CA LEU A 16 -53.07 4.51 -17.49
C LEU A 16 -54.17 4.59 -16.44
N THR A 17 -53.97 5.37 -15.37
CA THR A 17 -55.01 5.65 -14.37
C THR A 17 -56.20 6.39 -15.00
N GLU A 18 -55.97 7.43 -15.81
CA GLU A 18 -57.04 8.14 -16.53
C GLU A 18 -57.82 7.23 -17.49
N CYS A 19 -57.15 6.26 -18.10
CA CYS A 19 -57.78 5.27 -18.99
C CYS A 19 -58.55 4.16 -18.25
N GLY A 20 -58.59 4.19 -16.92
CA GLY A 20 -59.33 3.21 -16.11
C GLY A 20 -58.65 1.85 -16.00
N VAL A 21 -57.33 1.78 -16.20
CA VAL A 21 -56.56 0.55 -15.99
C VAL A 21 -56.46 0.27 -14.49
N GLU A 22 -56.66 -1.00 -14.07
CA GLU A 22 -56.58 -1.37 -12.66
C GLU A 22 -55.19 -1.10 -12.05
N ASP A 23 -55.17 -0.72 -10.78
CA ASP A 23 -53.95 -0.43 -10.02
C ASP A 23 -52.95 -1.62 -10.01
N SER A 24 -53.47 -2.84 -10.10
CA SER A 24 -52.68 -4.08 -10.19
C SER A 24 -51.76 -4.09 -11.42
N PHE A 25 -52.21 -3.52 -12.55
CA PHE A 25 -51.43 -3.40 -13.78
C PHE A 25 -50.56 -2.14 -13.77
N ILE A 26 -51.01 -1.05 -13.15
CA ILE A 26 -50.19 0.17 -12.97
C ILE A 26 -48.93 -0.14 -12.16
N GLY A 27 -49.02 -1.02 -11.17
CA GLY A 27 -47.87 -1.51 -10.41
C GLY A 27 -46.82 -2.25 -11.25
N LYS A 28 -47.18 -2.79 -12.42
CA LYS A 28 -46.26 -3.49 -13.34
C LYS A 28 -45.57 -2.57 -14.35
N VAL A 29 -45.98 -1.31 -14.45
CA VAL A 29 -45.45 -0.35 -15.42
C VAL A 29 -43.94 -0.19 -15.29
N ASP A 30 -43.41 -0.20 -14.06
CA ASP A 30 -41.96 -0.04 -13.86
C ASP A 30 -41.18 -1.20 -14.50
N ALA A 31 -41.64 -2.44 -14.34
CA ALA A 31 -40.99 -3.61 -14.92
C ALA A 31 -41.06 -3.58 -16.46
N ILE A 32 -42.24 -3.29 -17.02
CA ILE A 32 -42.43 -3.19 -18.48
C ILE A 32 -41.55 -2.07 -19.05
N PHE A 33 -41.47 -0.93 -18.37
CA PHE A 33 -40.65 0.18 -18.82
C PHE A 33 -39.16 -0.16 -18.81
N GLU A 34 -38.69 -0.93 -17.82
CA GLU A 34 -37.30 -1.43 -17.79
C GLU A 34 -37.04 -2.44 -18.92
N GLU A 35 -37.96 -3.36 -19.20
CA GLU A 35 -37.86 -4.31 -20.32
C GLU A 35 -37.80 -3.59 -21.68
N GLU A 36 -38.64 -2.58 -21.89
CA GLU A 36 -38.64 -1.79 -23.11
C GLU A 36 -37.38 -0.92 -23.25
N LEU A 37 -36.87 -0.36 -22.14
CA LEU A 37 -35.60 0.35 -22.15
C LEU A 37 -34.45 -0.58 -22.53
N ASP A 38 -34.41 -1.77 -21.97
CA ASP A 38 -33.42 -2.79 -22.28
C ASP A 38 -33.44 -3.15 -23.77
N ALA A 39 -34.62 -3.47 -24.30
CA ALA A 39 -34.81 -3.79 -25.71
C ALA A 39 -34.40 -2.62 -26.63
N LEU A 40 -34.73 -1.38 -26.27
CA LEU A 40 -34.35 -0.19 -27.04
C LEU A 40 -32.85 0.06 -27.03
N VAL A 41 -32.18 -0.13 -25.90
CA VAL A 41 -30.71 0.03 -25.78
C VAL A 41 -30.01 -1.02 -26.64
N HIS A 42 -30.44 -2.28 -26.56
CA HIS A 42 -29.93 -3.35 -27.41
C HIS A 42 -30.16 -3.07 -28.89
N ALA A 43 -31.39 -2.73 -29.29
CA ALA A 43 -31.73 -2.49 -30.69
C ALA A 43 -30.91 -1.33 -31.28
N LYS A 44 -30.78 -0.21 -30.55
CA LYS A 44 -29.98 0.93 -31.02
C LYS A 44 -28.50 0.59 -31.13
N LEU A 45 -27.95 -0.18 -30.21
CA LEU A 45 -26.53 -0.52 -30.27
C LEU A 45 -26.24 -1.57 -31.33
N LEU A 46 -27.01 -2.65 -31.38
CA LEU A 46 -26.77 -3.77 -32.30
C LEU A 46 -27.07 -3.39 -33.76
N ASN A 47 -28.15 -2.63 -34.01
CA ASN A 47 -28.57 -2.29 -35.36
C ASN A 47 -28.00 -0.95 -35.85
N GLU A 48 -27.97 0.09 -35.00
CA GLU A 48 -27.51 1.42 -35.40
C GLU A 48 -26.08 1.75 -34.95
N GLY A 49 -25.47 0.94 -34.07
CA GLY A 49 -24.16 1.21 -33.50
C GLY A 49 -24.14 2.42 -32.56
N LYS A 50 -25.29 2.83 -32.02
CA LYS A 50 -25.42 4.04 -31.20
C LYS A 50 -25.47 3.72 -29.71
N ARG A 51 -24.47 4.21 -28.99
CA ARG A 51 -24.43 4.18 -27.52
C ARG A 51 -25.35 5.23 -26.90
N PRO A 52 -25.78 5.08 -25.64
CA PRO A 52 -26.63 6.07 -24.96
C PRO A 52 -26.03 7.49 -24.86
N ASP A 53 -24.71 7.62 -24.94
CA ASP A 53 -23.98 8.89 -24.94
C ASP A 53 -23.42 9.30 -26.32
N GLY A 54 -23.70 8.52 -27.37
CA GLY A 54 -23.31 8.81 -28.74
C GLY A 54 -21.87 8.47 -29.12
N ARG A 55 -21.06 7.91 -28.21
CA ARG A 55 -19.69 7.46 -28.51
C ARG A 55 -19.67 6.27 -29.48
N LYS A 56 -18.51 6.04 -30.08
CA LYS A 56 -18.21 4.78 -30.75
C LYS A 56 -18.03 3.65 -29.73
N ASN A 57 -18.10 2.42 -30.22
CA ASN A 57 -17.98 1.21 -29.41
C ASN A 57 -16.57 1.05 -28.80
N ASP A 58 -15.54 1.54 -29.46
CA ASP A 58 -14.14 1.44 -29.03
C ASP A 58 -13.61 2.70 -28.33
N GLU A 59 -14.45 3.73 -28.18
CA GLU A 59 -14.05 5.05 -27.69
C GLU A 59 -14.13 5.17 -26.16
N LEU A 60 -13.06 5.68 -25.55
CA LEU A 60 -13.00 6.04 -24.13
C LEU A 60 -13.76 7.33 -23.82
N ARG A 61 -14.24 7.49 -22.58
CA ARG A 61 -14.65 8.81 -22.10
C ARG A 61 -13.44 9.71 -21.86
N PRO A 62 -13.61 11.05 -21.83
CA PRO A 62 -12.54 11.98 -21.51
C PRO A 62 -11.82 11.60 -20.22
N LEU A 63 -10.48 11.62 -20.27
CA LEU A 63 -9.61 11.26 -19.16
C LEU A 63 -8.99 12.52 -18.54
N TYR A 64 -8.93 12.55 -17.22
CA TYR A 64 -8.21 13.55 -16.46
C TYR A 64 -7.53 12.87 -15.28
N GLY A 65 -6.32 13.32 -14.95
CA GLY A 65 -5.59 12.83 -13.80
C GLY A 65 -4.75 13.94 -13.19
N GLU A 66 -4.64 13.91 -11.87
CA GLU A 66 -3.87 14.87 -11.08
C GLU A 66 -3.29 14.15 -9.87
N VAL A 67 -2.10 14.57 -9.41
CA VAL A 67 -1.41 14.01 -8.23
C VAL A 67 -0.99 15.13 -7.28
N GLY A 68 -0.73 14.81 -6.02
CA GLY A 68 -0.24 15.77 -5.04
C GLY A 68 -1.25 16.85 -4.64
N LEU A 69 -2.54 16.49 -4.59
CA LEU A 69 -3.66 17.41 -4.29
C LEU A 69 -3.57 18.03 -2.88
N PHE A 70 -2.92 17.33 -1.93
CA PHE A 70 -2.89 17.75 -0.54
C PHE A 70 -1.46 17.81 -0.01
N LYS A 71 -1.13 18.91 0.69
CA LYS A 71 0.22 19.16 1.21
C LYS A 71 0.70 18.14 2.26
N ARG A 72 -0.21 17.60 3.07
CA ARG A 72 0.14 16.76 4.24
C ARG A 72 0.00 15.26 4.01
N LEU A 73 -0.73 14.84 2.99
CA LEU A 73 -0.93 13.41 2.73
C LEU A 73 0.36 12.83 2.13
N HIS A 74 0.63 11.54 2.36
CA HIS A 74 1.89 10.96 1.89
C HIS A 74 1.90 10.84 0.36
N GLY A 75 0.77 10.48 -0.24
CA GLY A 75 0.51 10.68 -1.65
C GLY A 75 -0.99 10.76 -1.91
N SER A 76 -1.36 11.38 -3.02
CA SER A 76 -2.76 11.55 -3.43
C SER A 76 -2.89 11.64 -4.93
N ALA A 77 -3.99 11.15 -5.46
CA ALA A 77 -4.33 11.32 -6.86
C ALA A 77 -5.83 11.39 -7.08
N LEU A 78 -6.23 12.27 -7.99
CA LEU A 78 -7.58 12.31 -8.53
C LEU A 78 -7.52 11.74 -9.94
N PHE A 79 -8.30 10.71 -10.20
CA PHE A 79 -8.48 10.17 -11.54
C PHE A 79 -9.94 10.29 -11.94
N GLN A 80 -10.18 10.84 -13.12
CA GLN A 80 -11.51 11.03 -13.67
C GLN A 80 -11.58 10.47 -15.09
N ARG A 81 -12.66 9.74 -15.35
CA ARG A 81 -13.02 9.20 -16.67
C ARG A 81 -14.48 9.50 -16.93
N GLY A 82 -14.75 10.51 -17.75
CA GLY A 82 -16.07 11.12 -17.91
C GLY A 82 -16.65 11.54 -16.55
N ASN A 83 -17.79 10.96 -16.17
CA ASN A 83 -18.48 11.22 -14.90
C ASN A 83 -18.14 10.18 -13.81
N THR A 84 -17.06 9.41 -13.96
CA THR A 84 -16.54 8.56 -12.89
C THR A 84 -15.28 9.20 -12.35
N GLN A 85 -15.26 9.52 -11.06
CA GLN A 85 -14.15 10.20 -10.39
C GLN A 85 -13.79 9.47 -9.10
N SER A 86 -12.51 9.14 -8.96
CA SER A 86 -11.93 8.47 -7.80
C SER A 86 -10.79 9.31 -7.25
N LEU A 87 -10.86 9.62 -5.95
CA LEU A 87 -9.79 10.24 -5.19
C LEU A 87 -9.09 9.15 -4.36
N ALA A 88 -7.86 8.83 -4.72
CA ALA A 88 -7.02 7.91 -3.96
C ALA A 88 -6.06 8.68 -3.05
N VAL A 89 -5.95 8.24 -1.81
CA VAL A 89 -5.00 8.73 -0.81
C VAL A 89 -4.15 7.58 -0.32
N VAL A 90 -2.84 7.77 -0.34
CA VAL A 90 -1.86 6.83 0.21
C VAL A 90 -1.42 7.29 1.58
N THR A 91 -1.36 6.35 2.51
CA THR A 91 -0.73 6.49 3.83
C THR A 91 0.32 5.40 3.98
N LEU A 92 1.48 5.81 4.48
CA LEU A 92 2.64 4.97 4.72
C LEU A 92 2.86 4.88 6.22
N ALA A 93 3.04 3.68 6.73
CA ALA A 93 3.27 3.42 8.15
C ALA A 93 4.42 2.42 8.33
N PRO A 94 5.00 2.30 9.53
CA PRO A 94 6.01 1.29 9.82
C PRO A 94 5.51 -0.14 9.61
N PRO A 95 6.41 -1.15 9.49
CA PRO A 95 6.03 -2.56 9.35
C PRO A 95 5.13 -3.08 10.48
N GLY A 96 5.25 -2.56 11.71
CA GLY A 96 4.35 -2.94 12.80
C GLY A 96 2.87 -2.61 12.58
N ALA A 97 2.53 -1.73 11.63
CA ALA A 97 1.16 -1.31 11.33
C ALA A 97 0.40 -2.24 10.37
N GLU A 98 0.98 -3.38 10.00
CA GLU A 98 0.32 -4.40 9.18
C GLU A 98 -0.99 -4.88 9.80
N GLN A 99 -1.97 -5.17 8.96
CA GLN A 99 -3.20 -5.76 9.45
C GLN A 99 -3.03 -7.27 9.68
N LEU A 100 -3.30 -7.72 10.90
CA LEU A 100 -3.47 -9.14 11.18
C LEU A 100 -4.79 -9.62 10.58
N VAL A 101 -4.71 -10.63 9.71
CA VAL A 101 -5.85 -11.27 9.06
C VAL A 101 -5.96 -12.68 9.59
N GLU A 102 -6.97 -12.89 10.44
CA GLU A 102 -7.31 -14.18 11.02
C GLU A 102 -8.55 -14.72 10.30
N THR A 103 -8.37 -15.81 9.57
CA THR A 103 -9.45 -16.53 8.90
C THR A 103 -9.50 -17.95 9.44
N ILE A 104 -10.49 -18.74 9.02
CA ILE A 104 -10.61 -20.15 9.43
C ILE A 104 -9.39 -20.97 8.98
N GLU A 105 -8.79 -20.63 7.83
CA GLU A 105 -7.71 -21.43 7.22
C GLU A 105 -6.33 -20.78 7.37
N LEU A 106 -6.28 -19.45 7.37
CA LEU A 106 -5.04 -18.68 7.26
C LEU A 106 -4.95 -17.62 8.35
N PHE A 107 -3.75 -17.53 8.92
CA PHE A 107 -3.31 -16.45 9.79
C PHE A 107 -2.12 -15.78 9.12
N TYR A 108 -2.28 -14.52 8.69
CA TYR A 108 -1.20 -13.80 8.00
C TYR A 108 -1.25 -12.29 8.26
N LYS A 109 -0.14 -11.61 8.00
CA LYS A 109 -0.04 -10.15 8.03
C LYS A 109 -0.24 -9.56 6.65
N ARG A 110 -1.10 -8.55 6.56
CA ARG A 110 -1.42 -7.84 5.33
C ARG A 110 -0.73 -6.47 5.32
N ARG A 111 0.37 -6.39 4.55
CA ARG A 111 1.17 -5.17 4.32
C ARG A 111 0.50 -4.13 3.45
N PHE A 112 -0.28 -4.56 2.47
CA PHE A 112 -0.98 -3.67 1.55
C PHE A 112 -2.48 -3.77 1.76
N MET A 113 -3.10 -2.63 2.04
CA MET A 113 -4.54 -2.50 2.27
C MET A 113 -5.10 -1.50 1.28
N LEU A 114 -6.09 -1.90 0.50
CA LEU A 114 -6.89 -0.97 -0.31
C LEU A 114 -8.32 -0.94 0.20
N HIS A 115 -8.72 0.20 0.75
CA HIS A 115 -10.09 0.46 1.15
C HIS A 115 -10.77 1.29 0.08
N TYR A 116 -11.95 0.84 -0.32
CA TYR A 116 -12.77 1.48 -1.34
C TYR A 116 -14.07 1.92 -0.67
N ASN A 117 -14.43 3.19 -0.86
CA ASN A 117 -15.62 3.80 -0.30
C ASN A 117 -16.49 4.35 -1.44
N PHE A 118 -17.79 4.09 -1.37
CA PHE A 118 -18.77 4.52 -2.35
C PHE A 118 -19.91 5.28 -1.68
N PRO A 119 -19.68 6.55 -1.32
CA PRO A 119 -20.69 7.32 -0.61
C PRO A 119 -21.91 7.62 -1.53
N PRO A 120 -23.14 7.72 -0.99
CA PRO A 120 -24.37 7.90 -1.79
C PRO A 120 -24.36 9.10 -2.72
N TYR A 121 -23.69 10.19 -2.33
CA TYR A 121 -23.59 11.38 -3.17
C TYR A 121 -22.86 11.12 -4.50
N SER A 122 -22.08 10.04 -4.60
CA SER A 122 -21.37 9.65 -5.84
C SER A 122 -22.32 9.40 -7.01
N THR A 123 -23.55 8.95 -6.73
CA THR A 123 -24.61 8.74 -7.73
C THR A 123 -25.67 9.83 -7.66
N GLY A 124 -25.48 10.86 -6.83
CA GLY A 124 -26.48 11.91 -6.59
C GLY A 124 -27.62 11.49 -5.67
N GLU A 125 -27.46 10.38 -4.94
CA GLU A 125 -28.47 9.86 -4.02
C GLU A 125 -28.22 10.31 -2.57
N VAL A 126 -29.27 10.25 -1.75
CA VAL A 126 -29.17 10.43 -0.29
C VAL A 126 -29.23 9.04 0.35
N GLY A 127 -28.30 8.76 1.25
CA GLY A 127 -28.25 7.47 1.95
C GLY A 127 -27.52 7.55 3.27
N ARG A 128 -27.62 6.48 4.06
CA ARG A 128 -26.94 6.38 5.35
C ARG A 128 -25.44 6.10 5.14
N LEU A 129 -24.59 6.88 5.78
CA LEU A 129 -23.16 6.59 5.88
C LEU A 129 -22.94 5.57 7.01
N GLY A 130 -22.29 4.45 6.68
CA GLY A 130 -22.01 3.35 7.60
C GLY A 130 -20.73 2.61 7.23
N GLY A 131 -20.56 1.41 7.78
CA GLY A 131 -19.46 0.54 7.36
C GLY A 131 -19.61 0.04 5.91
N PRO A 132 -18.52 -0.39 5.26
CA PRO A 132 -18.53 -0.78 3.86
C PRO A 132 -19.39 -2.03 3.62
N GLY A 133 -20.21 -1.99 2.57
CA GLY A 133 -21.01 -3.11 2.10
C GLY A 133 -20.19 -4.12 1.29
N ARG A 134 -20.82 -5.23 0.89
CA ARG A 134 -20.16 -6.31 0.12
C ARG A 134 -19.56 -5.83 -1.19
N ARG A 135 -20.25 -4.94 -1.92
CA ARG A 135 -19.77 -4.40 -3.21
C ARG A 135 -18.54 -3.52 -3.03
N GLU A 136 -18.51 -2.71 -1.98
CA GLU A 136 -17.36 -1.85 -1.66
C GLU A 136 -16.13 -2.68 -1.33
N ILE A 137 -16.28 -3.72 -0.49
CA ILE A 137 -15.21 -4.68 -0.19
C ILE A 137 -14.75 -5.41 -1.45
N GLY A 138 -15.69 -5.89 -2.29
CA GLY A 138 -15.37 -6.59 -3.54
C GLY A 138 -14.61 -5.72 -4.55
N HIS A 139 -15.04 -4.47 -4.74
CA HIS A 139 -14.35 -3.51 -5.61
C HIS A 139 -12.96 -3.14 -5.07
N GLY A 140 -12.84 -2.95 -3.75
CA GLY A 140 -11.56 -2.73 -3.09
C GLY A 140 -10.61 -3.90 -3.30
N ALA A 141 -11.09 -5.13 -3.08
CA ALA A 141 -10.30 -6.34 -3.29
C ALA A 141 -9.87 -6.54 -4.75
N LEU A 142 -10.72 -6.19 -5.72
CA LEU A 142 -10.35 -6.24 -7.15
C LEU A 142 -9.21 -5.26 -7.47
N ALA A 143 -9.32 -4.01 -7.02
CA ALA A 143 -8.28 -3.02 -7.23
C ALA A 143 -6.99 -3.38 -6.47
N GLU A 144 -7.12 -3.93 -5.25
CA GLU A 144 -5.99 -4.44 -4.47
C GLU A 144 -5.25 -5.55 -5.22
N LYS A 145 -6.00 -6.53 -5.75
CA LYS A 145 -5.47 -7.63 -6.56
C LYS A 145 -4.73 -7.13 -7.80
N ALA A 146 -5.27 -6.10 -8.46
CA ALA A 146 -4.66 -5.50 -9.64
C ALA A 146 -3.30 -4.83 -9.36
N LEU A 147 -3.09 -4.30 -8.14
CA LEU A 147 -1.89 -3.54 -7.77
C LEU A 147 -0.86 -4.36 -6.99
N ARG A 148 -1.29 -5.38 -6.25
CA ARG A 148 -0.45 -6.13 -5.32
C ARG A 148 0.82 -6.68 -5.96
N SER A 149 0.76 -7.19 -7.19
CA SER A 149 1.92 -7.75 -7.89
C SER A 149 2.95 -6.71 -8.35
N MET A 150 2.55 -5.44 -8.41
CA MET A 150 3.41 -4.32 -8.81
C MET A 150 4.08 -3.64 -7.62
N LEU A 151 3.71 -3.98 -6.39
CA LEU A 151 4.34 -3.41 -5.20
C LEU A 151 5.77 -3.94 -5.03
N PRO A 152 6.68 -3.11 -4.50
CA PRO A 152 8.01 -3.54 -4.08
C PRO A 152 7.92 -4.53 -2.91
N SER A 153 8.98 -5.31 -2.74
CA SER A 153 9.14 -6.15 -1.55
C SER A 153 9.27 -5.28 -0.30
N GLN A 154 9.10 -5.88 0.88
CA GLN A 154 9.31 -5.19 2.15
C GLN A 154 10.78 -4.76 2.32
N ASP A 155 11.72 -5.52 1.78
CA ASP A 155 13.15 -5.20 1.84
C ASP A 155 13.50 -3.94 1.03
N GLU A 156 12.87 -3.78 -0.14
CA GLU A 156 13.07 -2.61 -1.00
C GLU A 156 12.33 -1.38 -0.46
N PHE A 157 11.15 -1.60 0.12
CA PHE A 157 10.31 -0.52 0.62
C PHE A 157 9.63 -0.94 1.93
N PRO A 158 10.25 -0.71 3.10
CA PRO A 158 9.83 -1.29 4.38
C PRO A 158 8.64 -0.56 5.03
N TYR A 159 7.60 -0.28 4.25
CA TYR A 159 6.40 0.40 4.70
C TYR A 159 5.18 -0.52 4.62
N THR A 160 4.30 -0.40 5.61
CA THR A 160 2.91 -0.78 5.46
C THR A 160 2.21 0.29 4.63
N ILE A 161 1.47 -0.13 3.61
CA ILE A 161 0.84 0.77 2.63
C ILE A 161 -0.67 0.65 2.75
N ARG A 162 -1.32 1.77 3.06
CA ARG A 162 -2.78 1.89 3.02
C ARG A 162 -3.18 2.84 1.91
N VAL A 163 -4.06 2.39 1.02
CA VAL A 163 -4.75 3.21 0.05
C VAL A 163 -6.20 3.33 0.47
N VAL A 164 -6.74 4.54 0.50
CA VAL A 164 -8.18 4.78 0.59
C VAL A 164 -8.62 5.44 -0.70
N SER A 165 -9.57 4.84 -1.40
CA SER A 165 -10.19 5.38 -2.58
C SER A 165 -11.61 5.84 -2.25
N GLU A 166 -11.81 7.15 -2.26
CA GLU A 166 -13.11 7.80 -2.17
C GLU A 166 -13.67 8.00 -3.58
N ILE A 167 -14.82 7.42 -3.87
CA ILE A 167 -15.52 7.72 -5.12
C ILE A 167 -16.28 9.03 -4.91
N LEU A 168 -16.02 10.00 -5.80
CA LEU A 168 -16.65 11.32 -5.75
C LEU A 168 -17.81 11.43 -6.73
N SER A 169 -17.74 10.68 -7.83
CA SER A 169 -18.80 10.55 -8.83
C SER A 169 -18.69 9.20 -9.51
N SER A 170 -19.81 8.59 -9.91
CA SER A 170 -19.83 7.30 -10.58
C SER A 170 -20.87 7.24 -11.69
N ASN A 171 -20.42 6.99 -12.91
CA ASN A 171 -21.29 6.64 -14.04
C ASN A 171 -20.67 5.51 -14.88
N GLY A 172 -19.80 4.70 -14.30
CA GLY A 172 -19.16 3.57 -14.97
C GLY A 172 -17.88 3.14 -14.28
N SER A 173 -17.80 1.86 -13.92
CA SER A 173 -16.67 1.20 -13.25
C SER A 173 -15.74 2.09 -12.42
N SER A 174 -16.26 2.56 -11.30
CA SER A 174 -15.47 3.24 -10.27
C SER A 174 -14.35 2.36 -9.71
N SER A 175 -14.48 1.03 -9.72
CA SER A 175 -13.41 0.11 -9.32
C SER A 175 -12.17 0.21 -10.21
N MET A 176 -12.34 0.38 -11.53
CA MET A 176 -11.21 0.58 -12.44
C MET A 176 -10.64 2.01 -12.35
N ALA A 177 -11.48 3.01 -12.07
CA ALA A 177 -11.00 4.35 -11.73
C ALA A 177 -10.14 4.32 -10.45
N THR A 178 -10.54 3.55 -9.44
CA THR A 178 -9.76 3.32 -8.22
C THR A 178 -8.41 2.70 -8.52
N THR A 179 -8.32 1.71 -9.42
CA THR A 179 -7.02 1.13 -9.81
C THR A 179 -6.09 2.20 -10.40
N CYS A 180 -6.59 3.02 -11.33
CA CYS A 180 -5.82 4.10 -11.94
C CYS A 180 -5.40 5.17 -10.91
N ALA A 181 -6.35 5.67 -10.11
CA ALA A 181 -6.08 6.64 -9.05
C ALA A 181 -5.06 6.12 -8.05
N SER A 182 -5.21 4.87 -7.60
CA SER A 182 -4.29 4.25 -6.64
C SER A 182 -2.90 4.07 -7.23
N SER A 183 -2.77 3.69 -8.50
CA SER A 183 -1.47 3.60 -9.17
C SER A 183 -0.77 4.96 -9.20
N LEU A 184 -1.49 6.04 -9.55
CA LEU A 184 -0.97 7.40 -9.52
C LEU A 184 -0.58 7.85 -8.10
N ALA A 185 -1.44 7.59 -7.12
CA ALA A 185 -1.22 8.01 -5.74
C ALA A 185 -0.04 7.27 -5.09
N LEU A 186 0.18 5.99 -5.44
CA LEU A 186 1.34 5.21 -5.00
C LEU A 186 2.64 5.82 -5.54
N MET A 187 2.65 6.20 -6.83
CA MET A 187 3.80 6.88 -7.45
C MET A 187 4.04 8.26 -6.81
N ASP A 188 2.97 9.02 -6.56
CA ASP A 188 3.03 10.31 -5.87
C ASP A 188 3.57 10.17 -4.43
N ALA A 189 3.24 9.07 -3.74
CA ALA A 189 3.76 8.77 -2.41
C ALA A 189 5.23 8.33 -2.38
N GLY A 190 5.88 8.21 -3.52
CA GLY A 190 7.25 7.70 -3.63
C GLY A 190 7.35 6.18 -3.44
N VAL A 191 6.24 5.44 -3.59
CA VAL A 191 6.29 3.98 -3.59
C VAL A 191 6.92 3.51 -4.90
N PRO A 192 8.04 2.75 -4.88
CA PRO A 192 8.71 2.27 -6.08
C PRO A 192 7.93 1.09 -6.68
N ILE A 193 6.73 1.35 -7.21
CA ILE A 193 5.97 0.33 -7.94
C ILE A 193 6.71 -0.06 -9.21
N LYS A 194 6.71 -1.36 -9.54
CA LYS A 194 7.44 -1.90 -10.70
C LYS A 194 7.00 -1.22 -12.00
N LYS A 195 5.69 -1.11 -12.20
CA LYS A 195 5.03 -0.46 -13.36
C LYS A 195 3.66 0.09 -12.95
N PRO A 196 3.21 1.20 -13.55
CA PRO A 196 1.85 1.70 -13.35
C PRO A 196 0.81 0.71 -13.89
N VAL A 197 -0.34 0.66 -13.22
CA VAL A 197 -1.47 -0.22 -13.56
C VAL A 197 -2.68 0.65 -13.89
N ALA A 198 -3.29 0.39 -15.05
CA ALA A 198 -4.57 0.98 -15.41
C ALA A 198 -5.66 -0.09 -15.51
N GLY A 199 -6.89 0.32 -15.27
CA GLY A 199 -8.08 -0.52 -15.38
C GLY A 199 -9.07 0.01 -16.42
N ILE A 200 -9.73 -0.89 -17.12
CA ILE A 200 -10.84 -0.59 -18.03
C ILE A 200 -12.00 -1.55 -17.79
N ALA A 201 -13.23 -1.04 -17.96
CA ALA A 201 -14.43 -1.86 -17.97
C ALA A 201 -14.94 -1.98 -19.41
N MET A 202 -15.12 -3.22 -19.81
CA MET A 202 -15.62 -3.64 -21.11
C MET A 202 -17.03 -4.19 -20.93
N GLY A 203 -17.87 -4.03 -21.94
CA GLY A 203 -19.18 -4.66 -21.99
C GLY A 203 -19.41 -5.45 -23.27
N LEU A 204 -20.41 -6.30 -23.24
CA LEU A 204 -20.95 -6.99 -24.40
C LEU A 204 -22.46 -6.79 -24.43
N MET A 205 -23.00 -6.56 -25.63
CA MET A 205 -24.43 -6.72 -25.91
C MET A 205 -24.59 -7.66 -27.09
N SER A 206 -25.60 -8.53 -27.04
CA SER A 206 -25.79 -9.65 -27.96
C SER A 206 -27.28 -10.02 -28.09
N ASP A 207 -27.72 -10.28 -29.31
CA ASP A 207 -29.05 -10.85 -29.60
C ASP A 207 -28.97 -12.33 -30.03
N LYS A 208 -27.87 -13.01 -29.69
CA LYS A 208 -27.48 -14.38 -30.10
C LYS A 208 -27.01 -14.51 -31.55
N GLU A 209 -27.39 -13.61 -32.45
CA GLU A 209 -26.92 -13.62 -33.85
C GLU A 209 -25.79 -12.61 -34.06
N LYS A 210 -25.88 -11.45 -33.42
CA LYS A 210 -24.95 -10.33 -33.49
C LYS A 210 -24.51 -9.96 -32.09
N TYR A 211 -23.31 -9.41 -32.01
CA TYR A 211 -22.82 -8.82 -30.77
C TYR A 211 -22.03 -7.54 -31.03
N LYS A 212 -21.89 -6.72 -29.99
CA LYS A 212 -21.03 -5.54 -29.96
C LYS A 212 -20.25 -5.49 -28.65
N ILE A 213 -18.94 -5.27 -28.76
CA ILE A 213 -18.04 -5.05 -27.62
C ILE A 213 -17.95 -3.56 -27.34
N LEU A 214 -18.13 -3.17 -26.09
CA LEU A 214 -18.12 -1.79 -25.64
C LEU A 214 -16.89 -1.49 -24.79
N THR A 215 -16.14 -0.48 -25.17
CA THR A 215 -15.07 0.13 -24.37
C THR A 215 -15.65 1.14 -23.40
N ASP A 216 -15.17 1.09 -22.15
CA ASP A 216 -15.47 2.08 -21.12
C ASP A 216 -16.98 2.26 -20.88
N ILE A 217 -17.61 1.16 -20.46
CA ILE A 217 -19.05 1.12 -20.26
C ILE A 217 -19.54 2.09 -19.18
N GLN A 218 -20.73 2.64 -19.44
CA GLN A 218 -21.49 3.44 -18.49
C GLN A 218 -22.42 2.58 -17.63
N GLY A 219 -22.98 3.15 -16.57
CA GLY A 219 -23.97 2.47 -15.70
C GLY A 219 -25.11 1.78 -16.45
N PRO A 220 -25.79 2.41 -17.43
CA PRO A 220 -26.82 1.73 -18.21
C PRO A 220 -26.29 0.61 -19.11
N GLU A 221 -25.09 0.77 -19.67
CA GLU A 221 -24.48 -0.24 -20.54
C GLU A 221 -24.04 -1.47 -19.72
N ASP A 222 -23.67 -1.27 -18.46
CA ASP A 222 -23.46 -2.33 -17.46
C ASP A 222 -24.78 -2.97 -17.02
N HIS A 223 -25.81 -2.15 -16.75
CA HIS A 223 -27.11 -2.64 -16.27
C HIS A 223 -27.82 -3.52 -17.31
N TYR A 224 -27.93 -3.02 -18.53
CA TYR A 224 -28.60 -3.70 -19.65
C TYR A 224 -27.67 -4.65 -20.41
N GLY A 225 -26.34 -4.50 -20.34
CA GLY A 225 -25.41 -5.38 -21.08
C GLY A 225 -25.42 -6.83 -20.62
N ASP A 226 -25.04 -7.72 -21.54
CA ASP A 226 -25.00 -9.19 -21.36
C ASP A 226 -23.74 -9.71 -20.68
N MET A 227 -22.70 -8.89 -20.63
CA MET A 227 -21.47 -9.15 -19.89
C MET A 227 -20.84 -7.83 -19.47
N ASP A 228 -20.29 -7.81 -18.26
CA ASP A 228 -19.29 -6.83 -17.84
C ASP A 228 -17.94 -7.52 -17.56
N CYS A 229 -16.88 -6.98 -18.14
CA CYS A 229 -15.52 -7.50 -17.98
C CYS A 229 -14.58 -6.36 -17.60
N LYS A 230 -14.01 -6.46 -16.39
CA LYS A 230 -13.06 -5.50 -15.84
C LYS A 230 -11.65 -6.06 -16.01
N VAL A 231 -10.82 -5.34 -16.75
CA VAL A 231 -9.45 -5.76 -17.07
C VAL A 231 -8.49 -4.70 -16.56
N ALA A 232 -7.57 -5.10 -15.68
CA ALA A 232 -6.52 -4.25 -15.15
C ALA A 232 -5.14 -4.82 -15.46
N GLY A 233 -4.17 -3.95 -15.70
CA GLY A 233 -2.83 -4.39 -16.06
C GLY A 233 -1.86 -3.26 -16.37
N THR A 234 -0.65 -3.66 -16.74
CA THR A 234 0.42 -2.79 -17.19
C THR A 234 0.48 -2.77 -18.71
N THR A 235 1.52 -2.15 -19.26
CA THR A 235 1.86 -2.23 -20.69
C THR A 235 2.30 -3.63 -21.13
N GLU A 236 2.72 -4.48 -20.19
CA GLU A 236 3.31 -5.79 -20.49
C GLU A 236 2.40 -6.97 -20.22
N GLY A 237 1.34 -6.78 -19.45
CA GLY A 237 0.46 -7.87 -19.08
C GLY A 237 -0.71 -7.44 -18.23
N ILE A 238 -1.58 -8.41 -17.98
CA ILE A 238 -2.78 -8.26 -17.15
C ILE A 238 -2.42 -8.62 -15.71
N THR A 239 -2.88 -7.83 -14.75
CA THR A 239 -2.69 -8.10 -13.31
C THR A 239 -3.97 -8.58 -12.64
N ALA A 240 -5.14 -8.19 -13.14
CA ALA A 240 -6.41 -8.70 -12.67
C ALA A 240 -7.47 -8.69 -13.78
N ILE A 241 -8.35 -9.68 -13.71
CA ILE A 241 -9.57 -9.79 -14.51
C ILE A 241 -10.72 -10.11 -13.56
N GLN A 242 -11.85 -9.47 -13.77
CA GLN A 242 -13.15 -9.87 -13.23
C GLN A 242 -14.13 -9.87 -14.39
N MET A 243 -14.97 -10.89 -14.48
CA MET A 243 -15.97 -11.00 -15.53
C MET A 243 -17.25 -11.55 -14.93
N ASP A 244 -18.35 -10.88 -15.21
CA ASP A 244 -19.70 -11.28 -14.84
C ASP A 244 -20.50 -11.41 -16.15
N VAL A 245 -21.05 -12.61 -16.39
CA VAL A 245 -21.76 -12.95 -17.63
C VAL A 245 -23.22 -13.22 -17.29
N LYS A 246 -24.14 -12.56 -18.01
CA LYS A 246 -25.59 -12.65 -17.78
C LYS A 246 -26.32 -13.56 -18.79
N ILE A 247 -25.62 -13.98 -19.84
CA ILE A 247 -26.13 -14.90 -20.88
C ILE A 247 -25.53 -16.31 -20.75
N GLN A 248 -26.06 -17.26 -21.54
CA GLN A 248 -25.60 -18.65 -21.56
C GLN A 248 -24.24 -18.80 -22.29
N GLY A 249 -23.20 -18.22 -21.70
CA GLY A 249 -21.81 -18.34 -22.14
C GLY A 249 -21.41 -17.35 -23.23
N ILE A 250 -20.09 -17.24 -23.42
CA ILE A 250 -19.44 -16.38 -24.42
C ILE A 250 -18.38 -17.22 -25.13
N ALA A 251 -18.36 -17.15 -26.45
CA ALA A 251 -17.41 -17.90 -27.25
C ALA A 251 -15.97 -17.37 -27.04
N ALA A 252 -14.98 -18.26 -27.11
CA ALA A 252 -13.60 -17.94 -26.73
C ALA A 252 -12.93 -16.91 -27.66
N ASP A 253 -13.34 -16.89 -28.93
CA ASP A 253 -12.96 -15.89 -29.93
C ASP A 253 -13.44 -14.48 -29.54
N VAL A 254 -14.71 -14.35 -29.14
CA VAL A 254 -15.29 -13.09 -28.64
C VAL A 254 -14.51 -12.59 -27.42
N LEU A 255 -14.14 -13.49 -26.50
CA LEU A 255 -13.33 -13.13 -25.35
C LEU A 255 -11.93 -12.63 -25.76
N GLY A 256 -11.33 -13.24 -26.79
CA GLY A 256 -10.07 -12.77 -27.37
C GLY A 256 -10.16 -11.34 -27.91
N GLU A 257 -11.26 -11.03 -28.62
CA GLU A 257 -11.54 -9.67 -29.10
C GLU A 257 -11.73 -8.67 -27.96
N VAL A 258 -12.46 -9.06 -26.90
CA VAL A 258 -12.63 -8.24 -25.68
C VAL A 258 -11.27 -7.90 -25.07
N PHE A 259 -10.36 -8.88 -24.97
CA PHE A 259 -9.04 -8.65 -24.40
C PHE A 259 -8.16 -7.75 -25.29
N GLU A 260 -8.20 -7.91 -26.61
CA GLU A 260 -7.45 -7.04 -27.52
C GLU A 260 -7.97 -5.60 -27.47
N GLN A 261 -9.29 -5.40 -27.47
CA GLN A 261 -9.89 -4.07 -27.33
C GLN A 261 -9.60 -3.46 -25.95
N SER A 262 -9.68 -4.26 -24.89
CA SER A 262 -9.33 -3.81 -23.53
C SER A 262 -7.86 -3.41 -23.41
N LYS A 263 -6.95 -4.08 -24.13
CA LYS A 263 -5.53 -3.76 -24.15
C LYS A 263 -5.29 -2.40 -24.78
N LYS A 264 -5.91 -2.11 -25.93
CA LYS A 264 -5.82 -0.81 -26.60
C LYS A 264 -6.28 0.32 -25.67
N ALA A 265 -7.48 0.18 -25.10
CA ALA A 265 -8.04 1.15 -24.17
C ALA A 265 -7.17 1.34 -22.90
N ARG A 266 -6.65 0.25 -22.34
CA ARG A 266 -5.77 0.30 -21.16
C ARG A 266 -4.45 1.03 -21.46
N LEU A 267 -3.86 0.81 -22.63
CA LEU A 267 -2.62 1.49 -23.05
C LEU A 267 -2.84 3.00 -23.24
N GLU A 268 -4.00 3.39 -23.78
CA GLU A 268 -4.37 4.81 -23.90
C GLU A 268 -4.51 5.47 -22.52
N ILE A 269 -5.18 4.80 -21.57
CA ILE A 269 -5.29 5.29 -20.18
C ILE A 269 -3.90 5.41 -19.53
N LEU A 270 -3.03 4.40 -19.71
CA LEU A 270 -1.66 4.44 -19.21
C LEU A 270 -0.85 5.60 -19.82
N SER A 271 -1.08 5.92 -21.08
CA SER A 271 -0.44 7.07 -21.74
C SER A 271 -0.83 8.38 -21.07
N VAL A 272 -2.12 8.58 -20.76
CA VAL A 272 -2.58 9.76 -20.03
C VAL A 272 -2.03 9.79 -18.61
N MET A 273 -2.06 8.67 -17.89
CA MET A 273 -1.47 8.57 -16.55
C MET A 273 0.02 8.93 -16.56
N LYS A 274 0.76 8.51 -17.59
CA LYS A 274 2.18 8.84 -17.76
C LYS A 274 2.42 10.34 -17.90
N THR A 275 1.50 11.08 -18.53
CA THR A 275 1.62 12.55 -18.62
C THR A 275 1.40 13.26 -17.27
N VAL A 276 0.73 12.61 -16.32
CA VAL A 276 0.50 13.15 -14.97
C VAL A 276 1.72 12.91 -14.08
N ILE A 277 2.24 11.68 -14.10
CA ILE A 277 3.47 11.30 -13.39
C ILE A 277 4.16 10.16 -14.12
N GLU A 278 5.36 10.41 -14.63
CA GLU A 278 6.07 9.44 -15.47
C GLU A 278 6.67 8.28 -14.65
N LYS A 279 7.18 8.58 -13.45
CA LYS A 279 7.82 7.62 -12.55
C LYS A 279 7.49 7.96 -11.09
N PRO A 280 7.56 7.00 -10.15
CA PRO A 280 7.44 7.30 -8.73
C PRO A 280 8.35 8.45 -8.31
N ARG A 281 7.89 9.27 -7.35
CA ARG A 281 8.76 10.28 -6.73
C ARG A 281 9.98 9.59 -6.12
N ALA A 282 11.13 10.26 -6.20
CA ALA A 282 12.40 9.70 -5.73
C ALA A 282 12.44 9.54 -4.21
N GLU A 283 11.70 10.40 -3.50
CA GLU A 283 11.61 10.41 -2.05
C GLU A 283 10.15 10.34 -1.62
N THR A 284 9.90 9.74 -0.46
CA THR A 284 8.59 9.77 0.19
C THR A 284 8.30 11.15 0.76
N SER A 285 7.03 11.40 1.09
CA SER A 285 6.62 12.65 1.75
C SER A 285 7.41 12.89 3.04
N VAL A 286 7.76 14.15 3.32
CA VAL A 286 8.40 14.58 4.58
C VAL A 286 7.55 14.30 5.82
N TYR A 287 6.25 14.07 5.65
CA TYR A 287 5.33 13.69 6.71
C TYR A 287 5.20 12.18 6.89
N ALA A 288 5.72 11.40 5.95
CA ALA A 288 5.81 9.95 6.10
C ALA A 288 6.91 9.59 7.11
N PRO A 289 6.73 8.52 7.89
CA PRO A 289 7.78 8.01 8.76
C PRO A 289 9.07 7.75 7.99
N SER A 290 10.21 8.13 8.54
CA SER A 290 11.52 7.72 8.03
C SER A 290 11.84 6.34 8.57
N ILE A 291 12.19 5.39 7.71
CA ILE A 291 12.52 4.02 8.12
C ILE A 291 13.97 3.71 7.75
N ILE A 292 14.73 3.23 8.73
CA ILE A 292 16.09 2.74 8.55
C ILE A 292 16.06 1.23 8.73
N SER A 293 16.46 0.52 7.69
CA SER A 293 16.65 -0.92 7.73
C SER A 293 18.09 -1.25 8.06
N MET A 294 18.30 -2.17 8.99
CA MET A 294 19.62 -2.70 9.33
C MET A 294 19.54 -4.22 9.56
N GLN A 295 20.67 -4.90 9.42
CA GLN A 295 20.80 -6.33 9.66
C GLN A 295 21.66 -6.54 10.90
N ILE A 296 21.14 -7.29 11.86
CA ILE A 296 21.86 -7.76 13.04
C ILE A 296 22.02 -9.27 12.98
N ASP A 297 22.89 -9.82 13.83
CA ASP A 297 22.97 -11.27 14.01
C ASP A 297 21.67 -11.77 14.69
N PRO A 298 21.00 -12.81 14.15
CA PRO A 298 19.84 -13.43 14.80
C PRO A 298 20.06 -13.80 16.27
N GLU A 299 21.28 -14.16 16.67
CA GLU A 299 21.61 -14.48 18.07
C GLU A 299 21.50 -13.25 18.99
N GLN A 300 21.67 -12.05 18.45
CA GLN A 300 21.65 -10.77 19.20
C GLN A 300 20.24 -10.17 19.29
N ILE A 301 19.22 -10.78 18.68
CA ILE A 301 17.82 -10.32 18.76
C ILE A 301 17.37 -10.18 20.23
N GLY A 302 17.74 -11.15 21.08
CA GLY A 302 17.39 -11.14 22.49
C GLY A 302 18.00 -9.96 23.27
N GLU A 303 19.21 -9.54 22.91
CA GLU A 303 19.90 -8.39 23.52
C GLU A 303 19.22 -7.07 23.13
N VAL A 304 18.83 -6.93 21.86
CA VAL A 304 18.15 -5.74 21.35
C VAL A 304 16.76 -5.60 21.97
N ILE A 305 15.96 -6.67 21.99
CA ILE A 305 14.61 -6.65 22.58
C ILE A 305 14.69 -6.45 24.10
N GLY A 306 15.59 -7.19 24.75
CA GLY A 306 15.71 -7.27 26.20
C GLY A 306 14.52 -7.95 26.89
N PRO A 307 14.62 -8.20 28.21
CA PRO A 307 13.56 -8.89 28.96
C PRO A 307 12.22 -8.14 28.89
N GLY A 308 11.20 -8.77 28.29
CA GLY A 308 9.87 -8.18 28.12
C GLY A 308 9.83 -6.93 27.23
N GLY A 309 10.82 -6.75 26.33
CA GLY A 309 10.89 -5.59 25.44
C GLY A 309 11.43 -4.31 26.11
N LYS A 310 11.99 -4.40 27.32
CA LYS A 310 12.46 -3.23 28.08
C LYS A 310 13.52 -2.41 27.33
N VAL A 311 14.43 -3.06 26.60
CA VAL A 311 15.52 -2.38 25.91
C VAL A 311 14.98 -1.64 24.69
N ILE A 312 14.22 -2.30 23.82
CA ILE A 312 13.55 -1.64 22.67
C ILE A 312 12.68 -0.47 23.14
N ASN A 313 11.83 -0.67 24.15
CA ASN A 313 10.96 0.39 24.65
C ASN A 313 11.77 1.55 25.28
N GLY A 314 12.91 1.25 25.91
CA GLY A 314 13.86 2.24 26.39
C GLY A 314 14.47 3.07 25.26
N ILE A 315 14.94 2.42 24.19
CA ILE A 315 15.48 3.10 23.00
C ILE A 315 14.42 4.00 22.37
N ILE A 316 13.20 3.49 22.17
CA ILE A 316 12.07 4.26 21.61
C ILE A 316 11.80 5.51 22.45
N SER A 317 11.70 5.35 23.78
CA SER A 317 11.43 6.45 24.71
C SER A 317 12.54 7.52 24.71
N LEU A 318 13.81 7.10 24.68
CA LEU A 318 14.96 8.00 24.70
C LEU A 318 15.16 8.76 23.39
N THR A 319 14.91 8.10 22.25
CA THR A 319 15.23 8.63 20.92
C THR A 319 14.05 9.31 20.24
N GLY A 320 12.83 9.07 20.73
CA GLY A 320 11.60 9.53 20.07
C GLY A 320 11.32 8.81 18.75
N ALA A 321 11.84 7.59 18.57
CA ALA A 321 11.44 6.71 17.48
C ALA A 321 9.94 6.37 17.59
N LEU A 322 9.29 6.06 16.47
CA LEU A 322 7.89 5.63 16.43
C LEU A 322 7.75 4.14 16.72
N SER A 323 8.61 3.31 16.11
CA SER A 323 8.65 1.87 16.34
C SER A 323 10.02 1.30 15.99
N ILE A 324 10.34 0.16 16.60
CA ILE A 324 11.47 -0.69 16.24
C ILE A 324 10.90 -2.09 16.05
N ASP A 325 10.87 -2.55 14.80
CA ASP A 325 10.33 -3.84 14.41
C ASP A 325 11.51 -4.80 14.13
N VAL A 326 11.62 -5.88 14.90
CA VAL A 326 12.70 -6.88 14.77
C VAL A 326 12.12 -8.20 14.24
N GLU A 327 12.64 -8.66 13.11
CA GLU A 327 12.30 -9.96 12.54
C GLU A 327 13.21 -11.07 13.06
N GLN A 328 12.72 -12.31 13.01
CA GLN A 328 13.48 -13.51 13.41
C GLN A 328 14.71 -13.76 12.52
N THR A 329 14.75 -13.14 11.34
CA THR A 329 15.89 -13.16 10.40
C THR A 329 17.03 -12.25 10.83
N GLY A 330 16.86 -11.45 11.89
CA GLY A 330 17.81 -10.41 12.30
C GLY A 330 17.64 -9.09 11.52
N LYS A 331 16.62 -8.96 10.67
CA LYS A 331 16.29 -7.66 10.08
C LYS A 331 15.61 -6.78 11.11
N VAL A 332 16.07 -5.53 11.22
CA VAL A 332 15.52 -4.53 12.11
C VAL A 332 15.08 -3.33 11.29
N PHE A 333 13.84 -2.90 11.50
CA PHE A 333 13.27 -1.70 10.91
C PHE A 333 13.06 -0.67 12.02
N VAL A 334 13.80 0.43 11.94
CA VAL A 334 13.71 1.54 12.89
C VAL A 334 12.93 2.66 12.22
N ALA A 335 11.73 2.94 12.72
CA ALA A 335 10.89 4.01 12.21
C ALA A 335 10.93 5.23 13.13
N GLY A 336 11.10 6.42 12.54
CA GLY A 336 11.05 7.70 13.24
C GLY A 336 10.11 8.68 12.55
N ALA A 337 9.52 9.60 13.33
CA ALA A 337 8.75 10.72 12.76
C ALA A 337 9.65 11.66 11.95
N THR A 338 10.93 11.71 12.28
CA THR A 338 11.96 12.40 11.50
C THR A 338 13.14 11.47 11.24
N LYS A 339 14.01 11.85 10.32
CA LYS A 339 15.21 11.08 9.98
C LYS A 339 16.17 11.01 11.17
N GLU A 340 16.25 12.08 11.94
CA GLU A 340 17.14 12.20 13.11
C GLU A 340 16.74 11.23 14.22
N SER A 341 15.44 11.10 14.52
CA SER A 341 14.99 10.16 15.56
C SER A 341 15.20 8.71 15.15
N ALA A 342 14.96 8.37 13.88
CA ALA A 342 15.27 7.05 13.34
C ALA A 342 16.77 6.74 13.41
N GLN A 343 17.64 7.71 13.05
CA GLN A 343 19.10 7.54 13.10
C GLN A 343 19.62 7.39 14.53
N ALA A 344 19.08 8.13 15.48
CA ALA A 344 19.47 8.03 16.88
C ALA A 344 19.16 6.62 17.45
N ALA A 345 17.98 6.09 17.15
CA ALA A 345 17.61 4.72 17.53
C ALA A 345 18.48 3.67 16.83
N ALA A 346 18.71 3.81 15.52
CA ALA A 346 19.57 2.89 14.78
C ALA A 346 21.00 2.84 15.37
N LYS A 347 21.59 3.99 15.71
CA LYS A 347 22.92 4.05 16.37
C LYS A 347 22.96 3.36 17.72
N GLN A 348 21.88 3.43 18.50
CA GLN A 348 21.82 2.70 19.77
C GLN A 348 21.78 1.18 19.54
N ILE A 349 21.00 0.72 18.56
CA ILE A 349 20.94 -0.70 18.20
C ILE A 349 22.30 -1.18 17.66
N GLU A 350 22.96 -0.38 16.82
CA GLU A 350 24.32 -0.65 16.34
C GLU A 350 25.31 -0.77 17.51
N SER A 351 25.20 0.11 18.51
CA SER A 351 26.07 0.08 19.69
C SER A 351 25.87 -1.19 20.52
N ILE A 352 24.63 -1.64 20.71
CA ILE A 352 24.31 -2.90 21.42
C ILE A 352 24.80 -4.11 20.63
N THR A 353 24.62 -4.08 19.31
CA THR A 353 24.92 -5.22 18.43
C THR A 353 26.37 -5.26 17.95
N ARG A 354 27.17 -4.22 18.24
CA ARG A 354 28.57 -4.12 17.84
C ARG A 354 29.36 -5.32 18.35
N LYS A 355 29.87 -6.12 17.41
CA LYS A 355 30.81 -7.21 17.72
C LYS A 355 32.22 -6.65 17.76
N PHE A 356 32.88 -6.82 18.91
CA PHE A 356 34.27 -6.45 19.08
C PHE A 356 35.17 -7.56 18.52
N GLN A 357 36.08 -7.21 17.62
CA GLN A 357 37.02 -8.17 17.04
C GLN A 357 38.31 -8.27 17.85
N LEU A 358 38.93 -9.45 17.87
CA LEU A 358 40.27 -9.63 18.44
C LEU A 358 41.26 -8.68 17.77
N GLY A 359 41.90 -7.85 18.58
CA GLY A 359 42.85 -6.84 18.14
C GLY A 359 42.27 -5.47 17.79
N GLU A 360 40.96 -5.27 17.90
CA GLU A 360 40.32 -3.96 17.74
C GLU A 360 40.72 -3.03 18.90
N ILE A 361 40.93 -1.74 18.58
CA ILE A 361 41.20 -0.70 19.59
C ILE A 361 39.87 -0.08 19.97
N VAL A 362 39.54 -0.13 21.26
CA VAL A 362 38.30 0.40 21.81
C VAL A 362 38.61 1.48 22.84
N GLU A 363 37.75 2.49 22.90
CA GLU A 363 37.84 3.61 23.84
C GLU A 363 36.62 3.55 24.76
N GLY A 364 36.83 3.66 26.07
CA GLY A 364 35.74 3.57 27.05
C GLY A 364 36.12 4.14 28.41
N GLU A 365 35.12 4.44 29.23
CA GLU A 365 35.29 5.03 30.56
C GLU A 365 35.36 3.94 31.64
N ILE A 366 36.21 4.13 32.64
CA ILE A 366 36.33 3.19 33.76
C ILE A 366 35.17 3.39 34.74
N ILE A 367 34.23 2.45 34.71
CA ILE A 367 33.04 2.45 35.57
C ILE A 367 33.27 1.79 36.92
N LYS A 368 34.25 0.87 37.02
CA LYS A 368 34.52 0.16 38.27
C LYS A 368 35.96 -0.34 38.34
N ILE A 369 36.58 -0.17 39.51
CA ILE A 369 37.89 -0.73 39.82
C ILE A 369 37.69 -1.92 40.77
N LEU A 370 38.40 -3.01 40.52
CA LEU A 370 38.45 -4.23 41.33
C LEU A 370 39.90 -4.54 41.68
N ASP A 371 40.13 -5.32 42.73
CA ASP A 371 41.48 -5.65 43.20
C ASP A 371 42.34 -6.37 42.13
N PHE A 372 41.70 -7.01 41.15
CA PHE A 372 42.35 -7.79 40.09
C PHE A 372 42.21 -7.17 38.68
N GLY A 373 41.62 -5.97 38.55
CA GLY A 373 41.45 -5.30 37.26
C GLY A 373 40.52 -4.10 37.26
N ALA A 374 40.31 -3.51 36.08
CA ALA A 374 39.38 -2.41 35.87
C ALA A 374 38.30 -2.80 34.86
N ILE A 375 37.06 -2.40 35.12
CA ILE A 375 35.93 -2.55 34.20
C ILE A 375 35.75 -1.24 33.46
N VAL A 376 35.75 -1.34 32.13
CA VAL A 376 35.60 -0.25 31.17
C VAL A 376 34.24 -0.41 30.49
N ASP A 377 33.42 0.64 30.49
CA ASP A 377 32.20 0.69 29.70
C ASP A 377 32.57 0.91 28.22
N LEU A 378 32.23 -0.05 27.37
CA LEU A 378 32.48 -0.01 25.93
C LEU A 378 31.30 0.56 25.14
N GLY A 379 30.24 0.99 25.84
CA GLY A 379 29.00 1.47 25.26
C GLY A 379 28.04 0.33 24.89
N GLY A 380 26.75 0.66 24.73
CA GLY A 380 25.73 -0.32 24.34
C GLY A 380 25.42 -1.38 25.41
N GLY A 381 25.77 -1.14 26.67
CA GLY A 381 25.53 -2.06 27.79
C GLY A 381 26.51 -3.23 27.86
N ARG A 382 27.69 -3.10 27.24
CA ARG A 382 28.77 -4.10 27.27
C ARG A 382 29.98 -3.56 28.03
N ASP A 383 30.46 -4.39 28.94
CA ASP A 383 31.62 -4.08 29.77
C ASP A 383 32.85 -4.87 29.30
N GLY A 384 33.98 -4.20 29.20
CA GLY A 384 35.29 -4.81 29.00
C GLY A 384 36.09 -4.85 30.29
N MET A 385 36.82 -5.94 30.54
CA MET A 385 37.67 -6.09 31.72
C MET A 385 39.15 -6.03 31.33
N ILE A 386 39.89 -5.11 31.93
CA ILE A 386 41.36 -5.08 31.87
C ILE A 386 41.88 -5.81 33.11
N HIS A 387 42.53 -6.95 32.91
CA HIS A 387 43.17 -7.67 34.00
C HIS A 387 44.42 -6.91 34.48
N VAL A 388 44.77 -7.03 35.77
CA VAL A 388 45.93 -6.32 36.34
C VAL A 388 47.25 -6.58 35.58
N SER A 389 47.40 -7.78 35.02
CA SER A 389 48.56 -8.16 34.20
C SER A 389 48.65 -7.45 32.85
N GLU A 390 47.56 -6.85 32.38
CA GLU A 390 47.42 -6.23 31.06
C GLU A 390 47.38 -4.68 31.12
N LEU A 391 47.45 -4.09 32.31
CA LEU A 391 47.42 -2.64 32.53
C LEU A 391 48.70 -1.91 32.09
N LYS A 392 49.89 -2.46 32.41
CA LYS A 392 51.17 -1.80 32.17
C LYS A 392 52.33 -2.80 32.09
N ASN A 393 53.36 -2.50 31.29
CA ASN A 393 54.63 -3.24 31.31
C ASN A 393 55.38 -3.01 32.64
N GLY A 394 55.26 -3.96 33.57
CA GLY A 394 55.87 -3.91 34.91
C GLY A 394 55.02 -4.65 35.95
N PHE A 395 55.48 -4.69 37.20
CA PHE A 395 54.68 -5.15 38.33
C PHE A 395 53.76 -4.01 38.78
N VAL A 396 52.45 -4.28 38.87
CA VAL A 396 51.44 -3.33 39.33
C VAL A 396 50.99 -3.80 40.70
N GLU A 397 51.28 -3.02 41.75
CA GLU A 397 50.94 -3.38 43.13
C GLU A 397 49.47 -3.05 43.45
N LYS A 398 48.93 -1.96 42.88
CA LYS A 398 47.50 -1.62 42.91
C LYS A 398 47.01 -1.11 41.56
N VAL A 399 45.80 -1.52 41.17
CA VAL A 399 45.14 -1.07 39.93
C VAL A 399 44.92 0.46 39.94
N GLU A 400 44.67 1.01 41.13
CA GLU A 400 44.44 2.44 41.40
C GLU A 400 45.64 3.33 41.08
N ASP A 401 46.86 2.76 41.00
CA ASP A 401 48.08 3.50 40.66
C ASP A 401 48.18 3.78 39.16
N VAL A 402 47.43 3.05 38.33
CA VAL A 402 47.50 3.11 36.87
C VAL A 402 46.27 3.77 36.27
N VAL A 403 45.09 3.54 36.86
CA VAL A 403 43.82 4.03 36.32
C VAL A 403 42.89 4.53 37.42
N ARG A 404 42.14 5.61 37.14
CA ARG A 404 41.15 6.16 38.07
C ARG A 404 39.73 5.90 37.57
N LEU A 405 38.80 5.89 38.52
CA LEU A 405 37.37 5.81 38.26
C LEU A 405 36.96 7.06 37.47
N GLY A 406 36.34 6.86 36.30
CA GLY A 406 35.98 7.92 35.36
C GLY A 406 37.06 8.27 34.30
N ASP A 407 38.22 7.62 34.29
CA ASP A 407 39.21 7.84 33.23
C ASP A 407 38.77 7.17 31.92
N VAL A 408 38.95 7.87 30.80
CA VAL A 408 38.74 7.33 29.44
C VAL A 408 40.03 6.67 28.97
N VAL A 409 39.98 5.37 28.72
CA VAL A 409 41.14 4.56 28.32
C VAL A 409 40.96 3.96 26.93
N ARG A 410 42.03 3.95 26.14
CA ARG A 410 42.11 3.23 24.85
C ARG A 410 42.81 1.90 25.03
N ALA A 411 42.09 0.79 24.89
CA ALA A 411 42.62 -0.55 25.09
C ALA A 411 42.36 -1.45 23.88
N LYS A 412 43.24 -2.43 23.65
CA LYS A 412 43.10 -3.40 22.56
C LYS A 412 42.36 -4.63 23.04
N VAL A 413 41.42 -5.14 22.25
CA VAL A 413 40.68 -6.38 22.55
C VAL A 413 41.63 -7.58 22.46
N ALA A 414 41.96 -8.17 23.60
CA ALA A 414 42.91 -9.26 23.73
C ALA A 414 42.24 -10.65 23.74
N LYS A 415 41.02 -10.74 24.28
CA LYS A 415 40.21 -11.97 24.32
C LYS A 415 38.73 -11.67 24.18
N VAL A 416 38.00 -12.56 23.52
CA VAL A 416 36.53 -12.54 23.46
C VAL A 416 36.05 -13.95 23.81
N GLU A 417 35.55 -14.16 25.03
CA GLU A 417 35.05 -15.46 25.51
C GLU A 417 33.65 -15.28 26.11
N ASN A 418 32.64 -15.99 25.59
CA ASN A 418 31.26 -16.04 26.12
C ASN A 418 30.68 -14.67 26.52
N GLY A 419 30.83 -13.64 25.67
CA GLY A 419 30.30 -12.30 25.92
C GLY A 419 31.14 -11.43 26.88
N ARG A 420 32.24 -11.95 27.44
CA ARG A 420 33.23 -11.18 28.21
C ARG A 420 34.37 -10.73 27.30
N ILE A 421 34.63 -9.43 27.30
CA ILE A 421 35.66 -8.80 26.48
C ILE A 421 36.88 -8.54 27.38
N GLY A 422 37.97 -9.25 27.12
CA GLY A 422 39.26 -9.01 27.76
C GLY A 422 40.01 -7.91 27.02
N LEU A 423 40.35 -6.84 27.71
CA LEU A 423 41.05 -5.67 27.16
C LEU A 423 42.51 -5.65 27.66
N SER A 424 43.41 -5.15 26.81
CA SER A 424 44.84 -5.00 27.13
C SER A 424 45.36 -3.63 26.72
N LEU A 425 45.95 -2.93 27.67
CA LEU A 425 46.71 -1.69 27.45
C LEU A 425 48.14 -2.00 26.98
N LYS A 426 48.71 -3.16 27.37
CA LYS A 426 50.03 -3.61 26.88
C LYS A 426 50.05 -3.83 25.37
N ALA A 427 48.99 -4.42 24.83
CA ALA A 427 48.92 -4.79 23.42
C ALA A 427 48.73 -3.58 22.47
N MET A 428 48.54 -2.37 23.02
CA MET A 428 48.48 -1.09 22.30
C MET A 428 49.86 -0.54 21.90
N GLY A 429 50.94 -1.04 22.50
CA GLY A 429 52.30 -0.77 22.04
C GLY A 429 52.66 0.72 21.98
N GLU A 430 52.40 1.51 23.01
CA GLU A 430 53.08 2.80 23.18
C GLU A 430 53.54 3.00 24.65
N LYS A 431 54.86 2.82 24.81
CA LYS A 431 55.76 3.17 25.93
C LYS A 431 55.56 2.51 27.30
#